data_AF-A0A109KK54-F1
#
_entry.id   AF-A0A109KK54-F1
#
_cell.length_a   1.000
_cell.length_b   1.000
_cell.length_c   1.000
_cell.angle_alpha   90.00
_cell.angle_beta   90.00
_cell.angle_gamma   90.00
#
_symmetry.space_group_name_H-M   'P 1'
#
loop_
_entity.id
_entity.type
_entity.pdbx_description
1 polymer ?
#
loop_
_entity_poly.entity_id
_entity_poly.type
_entity_poly.pdbx_seq_one_letter_code
_entity_poly.pdbx_strand_id
1 'polypeptide(L)'
;MFRNVKYGKEETVWDLEPLLYFGASSARADEVNASIEAGAFGPKLSNRIPLVKEFYDLLDAKIESGHSKSTVKKGILNLRRLYTWGELHGVEVSFANLETSFIAWTDSLLHRSRIERSIKSTTAFDMAVSISSLIDSMLERNSKIISKTRLQKSKRGNQYNNNSDKNQIATAVSLGHFLVDITTALTKDKIYGPLPIQIETRAGHTLVEWSKLLPPDRLTLYKTGRKPNRRMRQLWTEEHSWRTRHPLFNLRIEAELLIFIAQTGMNLAQANQLTVGKFTYQSYEEGYKVRRIYKNRRQGEVEFTVYSEYRIHFETYLKWRSAILEGLDDERLFPLTTPGRRRAPDASPHFASIRKRCQLAGVTYVGPRDLRKTRANWLFRKLADTSVTAEMNQHEDRTLLQNYIRPNHQIAAFEVSRFMEASDPTRKAAAPGFCVSASPLATQTAKSTSPNPDCVSPAGCLFCVHHRDVNTLDHFWSLASYRYCKSVELSRAGNSAFKDHPAEQVILAIDARLLAASRSEDLARLNITEAKLKVAEADYHPEWSDLINLLEGQYE
;
A
#
# COMPACT_ATOMS: atom_id res chain seq x y z
N MET A 1 -36.74 -7.02 12.18
CA MET A 1 -35.59 -6.53 12.97
C MET A 1 -34.57 -7.65 13.13
N PHE A 2 -33.30 -7.39 12.84
CA PHE A 2 -32.21 -8.37 13.07
C PHE A 2 -31.96 -8.58 14.56
N ARG A 3 -32.05 -9.83 15.03
CA ARG A 3 -32.06 -10.20 16.47
C ARG A 3 -30.66 -10.23 17.09
N ASN A 4 -29.65 -10.55 16.30
CA ASN A 4 -28.27 -10.74 16.78
C ASN A 4 -27.42 -9.45 16.81
N VAL A 5 -28.05 -8.27 16.65
CA VAL A 5 -27.37 -6.98 16.64
C VAL A 5 -27.64 -6.21 17.93
N LYS A 6 -26.57 -5.90 18.68
CA LYS A 6 -26.62 -4.91 19.76
C LYS A 6 -26.62 -3.49 19.17
N TYR A 7 -27.74 -2.79 19.32
CA TYR A 7 -27.93 -1.41 18.88
C TYR A 7 -27.57 -0.40 19.98
N GLY A 8 -27.07 0.77 19.61
CA GLY A 8 -26.96 1.93 20.51
C GLY A 8 -28.34 2.54 20.85
N LYS A 9 -28.42 3.33 21.93
CA LYS A 9 -29.68 3.96 22.41
C LYS A 9 -30.41 4.82 21.37
N GLU A 10 -29.67 5.45 20.45
CA GLU A 10 -30.20 6.30 19.36
C GLU A 10 -29.90 5.70 17.98
N GLU A 11 -29.48 4.44 17.90
CA GLU A 11 -29.14 3.82 16.62
C GLU A 11 -30.41 3.33 15.91
N THR A 12 -30.57 3.70 14.64
CA THR A 12 -31.66 3.19 13.80
C THR A 12 -31.60 1.67 13.74
N VAL A 13 -32.71 1.03 14.11
CA VAL A 13 -32.88 -0.42 14.06
C VAL A 13 -32.76 -0.90 12.62
N TRP A 14 -32.13 -2.05 12.40
CA TRP A 14 -32.00 -2.63 11.07
C TRP A 14 -33.18 -3.55 10.77
N ASP A 15 -33.82 -3.33 9.64
CA ASP A 15 -34.87 -4.15 9.08
C ASP A 15 -34.87 -4.08 7.54
N LEU A 16 -35.65 -4.98 6.93
CA LEU A 16 -35.94 -4.99 5.50
C LEU A 16 -37.42 -4.72 5.21
N GLU A 17 -38.19 -4.34 6.23
CA GLU A 17 -39.62 -4.04 6.08
C GLU A 17 -39.90 -2.94 5.05
N PRO A 18 -39.09 -1.87 4.92
CA PRO A 18 -39.23 -0.88 3.87
C PRO A 18 -39.19 -1.43 2.44
N LEU A 19 -38.67 -2.65 2.21
CA LEU A 19 -38.68 -3.26 0.88
C LEU A 19 -40.07 -3.81 0.50
N LEU A 20 -40.97 -3.99 1.47
CA LEU A 20 -42.30 -4.58 1.28
C LEU A 20 -43.38 -3.55 0.90
N TYR A 21 -43.04 -2.27 0.85
CA TYR A 21 -43.97 -1.20 0.50
C TYR A 21 -43.42 -0.39 -0.68
N PHE A 22 -44.29 0.09 -1.55
CA PHE A 22 -43.89 0.92 -2.68
C PHE A 22 -43.38 2.29 -2.19
N GLY A 23 -42.19 2.71 -2.63
CA GLY A 23 -41.61 4.01 -2.29
C GLY A 23 -40.90 4.07 -0.93
N ALA A 24 -41.24 3.18 0.02
CA ALA A 24 -40.58 3.09 1.32
C ALA A 24 -39.09 2.75 1.22
N SER A 25 -38.68 2.02 0.16
CA SER A 25 -37.29 1.68 -0.11
C SER A 25 -36.38 2.91 -0.20
N SER A 26 -36.90 4.01 -0.76
CA SER A 26 -36.20 5.29 -0.99
C SER A 26 -36.26 6.26 0.20
N ALA A 27 -37.15 6.02 1.16
CA ALA A 27 -37.39 6.90 2.30
C ALA A 27 -36.21 6.94 3.29
N ARG A 28 -36.19 7.97 4.15
CA ARG A 28 -35.17 8.12 5.18
C ARG A 28 -35.25 6.99 6.21
N ALA A 29 -34.14 6.30 6.46
CA ALA A 29 -34.11 5.10 7.31
C ALA A 29 -34.53 5.36 8.77
N ASP A 30 -34.34 6.57 9.27
CA ASP A 30 -34.73 6.99 10.62
C ASP A 30 -36.23 7.32 10.76
N GLU A 31 -36.93 7.59 9.66
CA GLU A 31 -38.34 8.02 9.65
C GLU A 31 -39.27 6.99 8.99
N VAL A 32 -38.71 6.03 8.24
CA VAL A 32 -39.48 5.11 7.39
C VAL A 32 -40.44 4.22 8.16
N ASN A 33 -40.04 3.67 9.31
CA ASN A 33 -40.89 2.76 10.08
C ASN A 33 -42.11 3.49 10.67
N ALA A 34 -41.91 4.68 11.23
CA ALA A 34 -43.00 5.52 11.71
C ALA A 34 -43.95 5.91 10.56
N SER A 35 -43.42 6.14 9.36
CA SER A 35 -44.22 6.46 8.17
C SER A 35 -45.00 5.24 7.65
N ILE A 36 -44.44 4.02 7.77
CA ILE A 36 -45.14 2.76 7.46
C ILE A 36 -46.29 2.54 8.45
N GLU A 37 -46.04 2.70 9.75
CA GLU A 37 -47.06 2.59 10.80
C GLU A 37 -48.19 3.61 10.63
N ALA A 38 -47.85 4.82 10.15
CA ALA A 38 -48.82 5.86 9.80
C ALA A 38 -49.57 5.60 8.47
N GLY A 39 -49.27 4.51 7.75
CA GLY A 39 -49.94 4.12 6.50
C GLY A 39 -49.52 4.93 5.25
N ALA A 40 -48.43 5.69 5.31
CA ALA A 40 -48.04 6.63 4.25
C ALA A 40 -47.64 5.97 2.91
N PHE A 41 -47.30 4.68 2.91
CA PHE A 41 -46.82 3.94 1.72
C PHE A 41 -47.84 2.96 1.13
N GLY A 42 -49.10 3.00 1.61
CA GLY A 42 -50.15 2.11 1.13
C GLY A 42 -50.00 0.65 1.59
N PRO A 43 -50.64 -0.31 0.90
CA PRO A 43 -50.68 -1.70 1.34
C PRO A 43 -49.35 -2.42 1.13
N LYS A 44 -49.13 -3.44 1.96
CA LYS A 44 -47.97 -4.33 1.86
C LYS A 44 -48.02 -5.16 0.58
N LEU A 45 -46.91 -5.20 -0.13
CA LEU A 45 -46.74 -5.93 -1.40
C LEU A 45 -46.38 -7.40 -1.13
N SER A 46 -47.38 -8.28 -1.21
CA SER A 46 -47.26 -9.70 -0.87
C SER A 46 -46.28 -10.47 -1.77
N ASN A 47 -46.18 -10.11 -3.04
CA ASN A 47 -45.24 -10.66 -4.03
C ASN A 47 -43.77 -10.51 -3.63
N ARG A 48 -43.41 -9.48 -2.84
CA ARG A 48 -42.02 -9.26 -2.40
C ARG A 48 -41.63 -10.08 -1.17
N ILE A 49 -42.61 -10.57 -0.41
CA ILE A 49 -42.38 -11.22 0.90
C ILE A 49 -41.41 -12.42 0.80
N PRO A 50 -41.59 -13.37 -0.14
CA PRO A 50 -40.70 -14.53 -0.21
C PRO A 50 -39.23 -14.13 -0.40
N LEU A 51 -38.97 -13.20 -1.32
CA LEU A 51 -37.61 -12.79 -1.66
C LEU A 51 -36.96 -11.96 -0.55
N VAL A 52 -37.71 -11.04 0.05
CA VAL A 52 -37.21 -10.22 1.17
C VAL A 52 -36.91 -11.09 2.40
N LYS A 53 -37.69 -12.14 2.63
CA LYS A 53 -37.45 -13.10 3.72
C LYS A 53 -36.13 -13.84 3.52
N GLU A 54 -35.86 -14.38 2.33
CA GLU A 54 -34.57 -15.04 2.06
C GLU A 54 -33.39 -14.06 2.19
N PHE A 55 -33.54 -12.79 1.78
CA PHE A 55 -32.50 -11.79 2.01
C PHE A 55 -32.26 -11.52 3.49
N TYR A 56 -33.33 -11.50 4.28
CA TYR A 56 -33.25 -11.34 5.73
C TYR A 56 -32.48 -12.50 6.35
N ASP A 57 -32.86 -13.75 6.05
CA ASP A 57 -32.26 -14.95 6.63
C ASP A 57 -30.76 -15.06 6.28
N LEU A 58 -30.37 -14.76 5.03
CA LEU A 58 -28.95 -14.73 4.64
C LEU A 58 -28.14 -13.62 5.32
N LEU A 59 -28.74 -12.44 5.53
CA LEU A 59 -28.06 -11.36 6.23
C LEU A 59 -27.93 -11.65 7.74
N ASP A 60 -28.92 -12.31 8.35
CA ASP A 60 -28.89 -12.72 9.76
C ASP A 60 -27.84 -13.83 9.97
N ALA A 61 -27.79 -14.83 9.08
CA ALA A 61 -26.76 -15.86 9.07
C ALA A 61 -25.34 -15.29 8.91
N LYS A 62 -25.17 -14.21 8.13
CA LYS A 62 -23.89 -13.49 8.04
C LYS A 62 -23.48 -12.85 9.37
N ILE A 63 -24.43 -12.39 10.18
CA ILE A 63 -24.15 -11.85 11.51
C ILE A 63 -23.70 -12.99 12.44
N GLU A 64 -24.41 -14.12 12.42
CA GLU A 64 -24.09 -15.30 13.24
C GLU A 64 -22.72 -15.90 12.93
N SER A 65 -22.35 -15.94 11.65
CA SER A 65 -21.03 -16.38 11.18
C SER A 65 -19.89 -15.38 11.43
N GLY A 66 -20.16 -14.24 12.09
CA GLY A 66 -19.15 -13.28 12.52
C GLY A 66 -18.69 -12.29 11.44
N HIS A 67 -19.44 -12.11 10.35
CA HIS A 67 -19.15 -11.03 9.40
C HIS A 67 -19.32 -9.65 10.07
N SER A 68 -18.55 -8.67 9.57
CA SER A 68 -18.62 -7.31 10.13
C SER A 68 -20.01 -6.69 9.96
N LYS A 69 -20.50 -6.02 11.01
CA LYS A 69 -21.72 -5.19 11.01
C LYS A 69 -21.77 -4.20 9.83
N SER A 70 -20.61 -3.65 9.44
CA SER A 70 -20.48 -2.75 8.28
C SER A 70 -20.85 -3.44 6.96
N THR A 71 -20.47 -4.71 6.80
CA THR A 71 -20.81 -5.52 5.61
C THR A 71 -22.32 -5.72 5.50
N VAL A 72 -22.98 -6.09 6.60
CA VAL A 72 -24.43 -6.31 6.65
C VAL A 72 -25.19 -5.01 6.38
N LYS A 73 -24.79 -3.90 7.03
CA LYS A 73 -25.37 -2.57 6.81
C LYS A 73 -25.25 -2.13 5.34
N LYS A 74 -24.11 -2.41 4.69
CA LYS A 74 -23.94 -2.16 3.24
C LYS A 74 -24.87 -3.02 2.39
N GLY A 75 -25.07 -4.29 2.75
CA GLY A 75 -26.03 -5.18 2.11
C GLY A 75 -27.45 -4.61 2.14
N ILE A 76 -27.92 -4.22 3.32
CA ILE A 76 -29.24 -3.58 3.53
C ILE A 76 -29.37 -2.32 2.67
N LEU A 77 -28.37 -1.43 2.70
CA LEU A 77 -28.39 -0.18 1.92
C LEU A 77 -28.45 -0.45 0.41
N ASN A 78 -27.69 -1.43 -0.08
CA ASN A 78 -27.66 -1.75 -1.50
C ASN A 78 -28.94 -2.48 -1.95
N LEU A 79 -29.58 -3.27 -1.08
CA LEU A 79 -30.89 -3.87 -1.36
C LEU A 79 -31.95 -2.78 -1.51
N ARG A 80 -31.98 -1.79 -0.62
CA ARG A 80 -32.87 -0.61 -0.76
C ARG A 80 -32.67 0.07 -2.11
N ARG A 81 -31.42 0.26 -2.54
CA ARG A 81 -31.10 0.87 -3.84
C ARG A 81 -31.56 0.03 -5.04
N LEU A 82 -31.51 -1.30 -4.96
CA LEU A 82 -32.04 -2.19 -6.01
C LEU A 82 -33.57 -2.05 -6.10
N TYR A 83 -34.27 -2.12 -4.98
CA TYR A 83 -35.73 -1.96 -4.95
C TYR A 83 -36.18 -0.55 -5.37
N THR A 84 -35.50 0.50 -4.90
CA THR A 84 -35.77 1.88 -5.34
C THR A 84 -35.56 2.02 -6.85
N TRP A 85 -34.52 1.41 -7.40
CA TRP A 85 -34.31 1.42 -8.85
C TRP A 85 -35.44 0.71 -9.59
N GLY A 86 -35.85 -0.47 -9.12
CA GLY A 86 -36.95 -1.23 -9.73
C GLY A 86 -38.25 -0.43 -9.73
N GLU A 87 -38.59 0.18 -8.60
CA GLU A 87 -39.77 1.04 -8.46
C GLU A 87 -39.77 2.23 -9.42
N LEU A 88 -38.62 2.90 -9.58
CA LEU A 88 -38.49 4.05 -10.49
C LEU A 88 -38.61 3.66 -11.97
N HIS A 89 -38.31 2.42 -12.34
CA HIS A 89 -38.34 1.94 -13.73
C HIS A 89 -39.52 1.01 -14.02
N GLY A 90 -40.46 0.86 -13.07
CA GLY A 90 -41.59 -0.06 -13.21
C GLY A 90 -41.18 -1.54 -13.29
N VAL A 91 -39.97 -1.89 -12.82
CA VAL A 91 -39.46 -3.26 -12.78
C VAL A 91 -39.74 -3.84 -11.39
N GLU A 92 -40.63 -4.82 -11.34
CA GLU A 92 -40.87 -5.58 -10.12
C GLU A 92 -39.66 -6.46 -9.81
N VAL A 93 -39.20 -6.49 -8.56
CA VAL A 93 -38.10 -7.38 -8.13
C VAL A 93 -38.70 -8.57 -7.38
N SER A 94 -38.72 -9.74 -8.02
CA SER A 94 -39.24 -11.01 -7.49
C SER A 94 -38.27 -12.15 -7.76
N PHE A 95 -38.52 -13.35 -7.23
CA PHE A 95 -37.67 -14.51 -7.50
C PHE A 95 -37.57 -14.85 -8.99
N ALA A 96 -38.69 -14.77 -9.71
CA ALA A 96 -38.77 -15.16 -11.11
C ALA A 96 -37.91 -14.29 -12.03
N ASN A 97 -37.73 -13.01 -11.68
CA ASN A 97 -36.99 -12.05 -12.49
C ASN A 97 -35.77 -11.48 -11.77
N LEU A 98 -35.30 -12.11 -10.69
CA LEU A 98 -34.20 -11.59 -9.87
C LEU A 98 -32.91 -11.43 -10.70
N GLU A 99 -32.60 -12.43 -11.54
CA GLU A 99 -31.41 -12.40 -12.38
C GLU A 99 -31.47 -11.29 -13.43
N THR A 100 -32.59 -11.17 -14.15
CA THR A 100 -32.78 -10.14 -15.17
C THR A 100 -32.83 -8.74 -14.57
N SER A 101 -33.53 -8.58 -13.44
CA SER A 101 -33.59 -7.32 -12.67
C SER A 101 -32.22 -6.90 -12.15
N PHE A 102 -31.42 -7.86 -11.68
CA PHE A 102 -30.05 -7.58 -11.22
C PHE A 102 -29.17 -7.11 -12.38
N ILE A 103 -29.21 -7.79 -13.54
CA ILE A 103 -28.41 -7.39 -14.72
C ILE A 103 -28.82 -5.98 -15.18
N ALA A 104 -30.11 -5.71 -15.31
CA ALA A 104 -30.62 -4.40 -15.70
C ALA A 104 -30.24 -3.30 -14.67
N TRP A 105 -30.28 -3.61 -13.38
CA TRP A 105 -29.79 -2.70 -12.35
C TRP A 105 -28.29 -2.42 -12.49
N THR A 106 -27.46 -3.44 -12.74
CA THR A 106 -26.02 -3.24 -12.94
C THR A 106 -25.68 -2.40 -14.18
N ASP A 107 -26.49 -2.49 -15.23
CA ASP A 107 -26.38 -1.63 -16.41
C ASP A 107 -26.75 -0.18 -16.09
N SER A 108 -27.76 0.04 -15.24
CA SER A 108 -28.05 1.39 -14.72
C SER A 108 -26.87 1.96 -13.91
N LEU A 109 -26.19 1.13 -13.10
CA LEU A 109 -25.00 1.55 -12.36
C LEU A 109 -23.83 1.89 -13.30
N LEU A 110 -23.69 1.15 -14.40
CA LEU A 110 -22.69 1.42 -15.43
C LEU A 110 -22.98 2.75 -16.14
N HIS A 111 -24.24 3.02 -16.50
CA HIS A 111 -24.69 4.30 -17.06
C HIS A 111 -24.34 5.46 -16.12
N ARG A 112 -24.75 5.35 -14.85
CA ARG A 112 -24.44 6.34 -13.80
C ARG A 112 -22.95 6.59 -13.63
N SER A 113 -22.12 5.55 -13.81
CA SER A 113 -20.68 5.68 -13.68
C SER A 113 -19.99 6.26 -14.91
N ARG A 114 -20.41 5.91 -16.13
CA ARG A 114 -19.70 6.28 -17.37
C ARG A 114 -20.26 7.54 -18.01
N ILE A 115 -21.59 7.69 -18.02
CA ILE A 115 -22.30 8.74 -18.75
C ILE A 115 -22.61 9.90 -17.80
N GLU A 116 -23.41 9.65 -16.76
CA GLU A 116 -23.79 10.72 -15.80
C GLU A 116 -22.61 11.16 -14.92
N ARG A 117 -21.63 10.26 -14.70
CA ARG A 117 -20.51 10.44 -13.77
C ARG A 117 -20.98 10.77 -12.34
N SER A 118 -22.18 10.32 -11.96
CA SER A 118 -22.76 10.52 -10.62
C SER A 118 -22.12 9.63 -9.56
N ILE A 119 -21.52 8.51 -9.98
CA ILE A 119 -20.77 7.58 -9.12
C ILE A 119 -19.45 7.14 -9.77
N LYS A 120 -18.49 6.69 -8.94
CA LYS A 120 -17.24 6.11 -9.45
C LYS A 120 -17.47 4.67 -9.91
N SER A 121 -16.69 4.21 -10.90
CA SER A 121 -16.74 2.83 -11.39
C SER A 121 -16.44 1.80 -10.28
N THR A 122 -15.52 2.12 -9.37
CA THR A 122 -15.25 1.30 -8.18
C THR A 122 -16.48 1.18 -7.27
N THR A 123 -17.20 2.28 -7.06
CA THR A 123 -18.41 2.31 -6.24
C THR A 123 -19.53 1.49 -6.88
N ALA A 124 -19.73 1.61 -8.20
CA ALA A 124 -20.69 0.81 -8.95
C ALA A 124 -20.40 -0.70 -8.81
N PHE A 125 -19.14 -1.08 -8.98
CA PHE A 125 -18.70 -2.47 -8.81
C PHE A 125 -18.91 -2.98 -7.38
N ASP A 126 -18.51 -2.22 -6.36
CA ASP A 126 -18.67 -2.60 -4.95
C ASP A 126 -20.15 -2.78 -4.56
N MET A 127 -21.04 -1.95 -5.11
CA MET A 127 -22.49 -2.09 -4.92
C MET A 127 -23.02 -3.39 -5.53
N ALA A 128 -22.63 -3.69 -6.77
CA ALA A 128 -23.06 -4.89 -7.47
C ALA A 128 -22.56 -6.17 -6.79
N VAL A 129 -21.29 -6.21 -6.36
CA VAL A 129 -20.71 -7.37 -5.66
C VAL A 129 -21.41 -7.66 -4.33
N SER A 130 -21.81 -6.61 -3.60
CA SER A 130 -22.54 -6.76 -2.35
C SER A 130 -23.84 -7.54 -2.54
N ILE A 131 -24.59 -7.25 -3.61
CA ILE A 131 -25.86 -7.91 -3.93
C ILE A 131 -25.64 -9.24 -4.63
N SER A 132 -24.66 -9.34 -5.54
CA SER A 132 -24.32 -10.59 -6.21
C SER A 132 -24.01 -11.68 -5.20
N SER A 133 -23.29 -11.35 -4.11
CA SER A 133 -22.97 -12.30 -3.04
C SER A 133 -24.17 -12.80 -2.25
N LEU A 134 -25.31 -12.09 -2.28
CA LEU A 134 -26.55 -12.55 -1.68
C LEU A 134 -27.30 -13.44 -2.67
N ILE A 135 -27.41 -13.00 -3.93
CA ILE A 135 -28.09 -13.76 -4.99
C ILE A 135 -27.39 -15.10 -5.27
N ASP A 136 -26.05 -15.11 -5.32
CA ASP A 136 -25.26 -16.32 -5.55
C ASP A 136 -25.47 -17.36 -4.43
N SER A 137 -25.66 -16.90 -3.19
CA SER A 137 -25.99 -17.78 -2.04
C SER A 137 -27.41 -18.32 -2.10
N MET A 138 -28.36 -17.59 -2.70
CA MET A 138 -29.75 -18.05 -2.84
C MET A 138 -29.95 -19.04 -3.97
N LEU A 139 -29.28 -18.80 -5.10
CA LEU A 139 -29.49 -19.54 -6.35
C LEU A 139 -28.49 -20.70 -6.54
N GLU A 140 -27.66 -21.01 -5.54
CA GLU A 140 -26.66 -22.09 -5.51
C GLU A 140 -25.90 -22.26 -6.85
N ARG A 141 -25.41 -21.14 -7.40
CA ARG A 141 -24.94 -21.11 -8.79
C ARG A 141 -23.51 -21.64 -8.93
N ASN A 142 -23.29 -22.42 -9.99
CA ASN A 142 -21.94 -22.83 -10.43
C ASN A 142 -21.06 -21.65 -10.89
N SER A 143 -21.67 -20.53 -11.29
CA SER A 143 -20.96 -19.31 -11.70
C SER A 143 -21.57 -18.06 -11.06
N LYS A 144 -20.70 -17.14 -10.63
CA LYS A 144 -21.10 -15.90 -9.96
C LYS A 144 -21.93 -15.02 -10.89
N ILE A 145 -23.10 -14.56 -10.47
CA ILE A 145 -24.00 -13.73 -11.29
C ILE A 145 -23.33 -12.45 -11.82
N ILE A 146 -22.34 -11.93 -11.10
CA ILE A 146 -21.58 -10.74 -11.53
C ILE A 146 -20.85 -10.95 -12.87
N SER A 147 -20.49 -12.19 -13.23
CA SER A 147 -19.83 -12.49 -14.51
C SER A 147 -20.75 -12.31 -15.72
N LYS A 148 -22.06 -12.31 -15.51
CA LYS A 148 -23.07 -12.02 -16.54
C LYS A 148 -23.27 -10.51 -16.79
N THR A 149 -22.60 -9.66 -16.00
CA THR A 149 -22.75 -8.21 -16.09
C THR A 149 -21.57 -7.57 -16.84
N ARG A 150 -21.77 -6.35 -17.34
CA ARG A 150 -20.72 -5.55 -17.99
C ARG A 150 -19.82 -4.81 -16.98
N LEU A 151 -20.09 -4.94 -15.68
CA LEU A 151 -19.29 -4.29 -14.64
C LEU A 151 -17.96 -5.02 -14.46
N GLN A 152 -16.87 -4.28 -14.62
CA GLN A 152 -15.52 -4.79 -14.46
C GLN A 152 -14.88 -4.23 -13.20
N LYS A 153 -14.10 -5.07 -12.50
CA LYS A 153 -13.28 -4.60 -11.39
C LYS A 153 -12.25 -3.62 -11.93
N SER A 154 -12.23 -2.41 -11.41
CA SER A 154 -11.18 -1.45 -11.73
C SER A 154 -9.82 -2.06 -11.36
N LYS A 155 -9.00 -2.32 -12.38
CA LYS A 155 -7.58 -2.58 -12.19
C LYS A 155 -6.96 -1.25 -11.76
N ARG A 156 -6.42 -1.17 -10.55
CA ARG A 156 -5.59 -0.01 -10.17
C ARG A 156 -4.38 -0.05 -11.10
N GLY A 157 -4.17 1.03 -11.86
CA GLY A 157 -2.90 1.21 -12.56
C GLY A 157 -1.79 1.17 -11.53
N ASN A 158 -0.93 0.17 -11.61
CA ASN A 158 0.29 0.07 -10.82
C ASN A 158 1.29 1.11 -11.36
N GLN A 159 0.99 2.41 -11.22
CA GLN A 159 2.00 3.45 -11.34
C GLN A 159 2.82 3.44 -10.06
N TYR A 160 3.77 2.51 -9.99
CA TYR A 160 4.79 2.48 -8.95
C TYR A 160 5.79 3.61 -9.22
N ASN A 161 5.47 4.82 -8.75
CA ASN A 161 6.43 5.91 -8.77
C ASN A 161 7.41 5.71 -7.61
N ASN A 162 8.72 5.60 -7.90
CA ASN A 162 9.80 5.48 -6.91
C ASN A 162 9.73 6.56 -5.80
N ASN A 163 9.19 7.75 -6.10
CA ASN A 163 9.01 8.82 -5.12
C ASN A 163 7.89 8.57 -4.10
N SER A 164 6.91 7.69 -4.38
CA SER A 164 5.75 7.54 -3.50
C SER A 164 6.09 6.89 -2.16
N ASP A 165 7.07 5.98 -2.13
CA ASP A 165 7.39 5.20 -0.93
C ASP A 165 8.33 5.95 0.03
N LYS A 166 9.32 6.69 -0.48
CA LYS A 166 10.12 7.61 0.37
C LYS A 166 9.24 8.71 0.97
N ASN A 167 8.35 9.27 0.15
CA ASN A 167 7.38 10.26 0.61
C ASN A 167 6.42 9.69 1.66
N GLN A 168 6.02 8.42 1.57
CA GLN A 168 5.13 7.80 2.56
C GLN A 168 5.76 7.61 3.94
N ILE A 169 7.04 7.21 4.02
CA ILE A 169 7.73 7.11 5.32
C ILE A 169 7.89 8.50 5.93
N ALA A 170 8.36 9.48 5.16
CA ALA A 170 8.48 10.86 5.63
C ALA A 170 7.12 11.42 6.10
N THR A 171 6.05 11.13 5.36
CA THR A 171 4.69 11.54 5.74
C THR A 171 4.22 10.86 7.02
N ALA A 172 4.49 9.57 7.20
CA ALA A 172 4.14 8.83 8.41
C ALA A 172 4.92 9.34 9.64
N VAL A 173 6.20 9.69 9.46
CA VAL A 173 7.04 10.29 10.53
C VAL A 173 6.52 11.67 10.91
N SER A 174 6.20 12.52 9.94
CA SER A 174 5.59 13.84 10.18
C SER A 174 4.27 13.72 10.95
N LEU A 175 3.41 12.77 10.57
CA LEU A 175 2.20 12.47 11.34
C LEU A 175 2.52 11.96 12.74
N GLY A 176 3.52 11.09 12.90
CA GLY A 176 3.95 10.58 14.20
C GLY A 176 4.35 11.70 15.17
N HIS A 177 5.18 12.64 14.71
CA HIS A 177 5.55 13.82 15.50
C HIS A 177 4.32 14.65 15.89
N PHE A 178 3.44 14.92 14.92
CA PHE A 178 2.22 15.66 15.16
C PHE A 178 1.29 15.00 16.21
N LEU A 179 1.16 13.67 16.17
CA LEU A 179 0.36 12.93 17.16
C LEU A 179 0.98 13.03 18.56
N VAL A 180 2.30 12.94 18.68
CA VAL A 180 3.01 13.09 19.96
C VAL A 180 2.89 14.52 20.50
N ASP A 181 2.95 15.54 19.64
CA ASP A 181 2.74 16.94 20.05
C ASP A 181 1.33 17.13 20.64
N ILE A 182 0.31 16.47 20.06
CA ILE A 182 -1.06 16.47 20.61
C ILE A 182 -1.12 15.78 21.98
N THR A 183 -0.56 14.56 22.12
CA THR A 183 -0.66 13.79 23.37
C THR A 183 0.11 14.45 24.52
N THR A 184 1.25 15.07 24.23
CA THR A 184 2.07 15.82 25.19
C THR A 184 1.43 17.16 25.59
N ALA A 185 0.80 17.87 24.66
CA ALA A 185 0.12 19.12 24.98
C ALA A 185 -1.19 18.94 25.76
N LEU A 186 -1.91 17.83 25.56
CA LEU A 186 -3.21 17.58 26.20
C LEU A 186 -3.09 16.84 27.55
N THR A 187 -2.39 17.43 28.53
CA THR A 187 -2.33 16.91 29.90
C THR A 187 -3.66 17.06 30.65
N LYS A 188 -3.84 16.35 31.77
CA LYS A 188 -5.05 16.43 32.61
C LYS A 188 -5.33 17.88 33.00
N ASP A 189 -4.31 18.58 33.51
CA ASP A 189 -4.44 19.95 34.01
C ASP A 189 -4.76 20.94 32.88
N LYS A 190 -4.17 20.75 31.69
CA LYS A 190 -4.47 21.58 30.53
C LYS A 190 -5.89 21.35 29.99
N ILE A 191 -6.39 20.11 29.98
CA ILE A 191 -7.75 19.82 29.50
C ILE A 191 -8.80 20.41 30.44
N TYR A 192 -8.60 20.29 31.76
CA TYR A 192 -9.48 20.87 32.77
C TYR A 192 -9.21 22.36 33.04
N GLY A 193 -8.22 22.95 32.36
CA GLY A 193 -7.89 24.36 32.48
C GLY A 193 -8.80 25.30 31.66
N PRO A 194 -8.41 26.59 31.60
CA PRO A 194 -9.11 27.59 30.81
C PRO A 194 -8.94 27.33 29.31
N LEU A 195 -9.98 27.64 28.54
CA LEU A 195 -9.93 27.64 27.06
C LEU A 195 -9.55 29.03 26.55
N PRO A 196 -8.86 29.14 25.40
CA PRO A 196 -8.46 28.06 24.49
C PRO A 196 -7.16 27.36 24.89
N ILE A 197 -7.05 26.08 24.53
CA ILE A 197 -5.79 25.35 24.64
C ILE A 197 -4.99 25.58 23.36
N GLN A 198 -3.76 26.07 23.52
CA GLN A 198 -2.79 26.18 22.44
C GLN A 198 -1.91 24.94 22.41
N ILE A 199 -1.86 24.28 21.26
CA ILE A 199 -0.99 23.13 20.99
C ILE A 199 0.04 23.61 19.98
N GLU A 200 1.28 23.76 20.44
CA GLU A 200 2.42 24.05 19.58
C GLU A 200 2.87 22.77 18.90
N THR A 201 2.97 22.82 17.57
CA THR A 201 3.48 21.69 16.79
C THR A 201 4.92 21.96 16.39
N ARG A 202 5.74 20.90 16.28
CA ARG A 202 7.13 21.01 15.80
C ARG A 202 7.25 21.57 14.38
N ALA A 203 6.15 21.54 13.62
CA ALA A 203 6.05 22.14 12.30
C ALA A 203 5.88 23.67 12.33
N GLY A 204 5.89 24.31 13.51
CA GLY A 204 5.74 25.75 13.67
C GLY A 204 4.30 26.25 13.61
N HIS A 205 3.31 25.34 13.58
CA HIS A 205 1.89 25.69 13.62
C HIS A 205 1.34 25.62 15.04
N THR A 206 0.51 26.58 15.42
CA THR A 206 -0.21 26.58 16.71
C THR A 206 -1.68 26.23 16.48
N LEU A 207 -2.11 25.09 17.00
CA LEU A 207 -3.53 24.71 16.99
C LEU A 207 -4.23 25.32 18.21
N VAL A 208 -5.32 26.03 17.96
CA VAL A 208 -6.14 26.67 19.00
C VAL A 208 -7.43 25.87 19.19
N GLU A 209 -7.53 25.16 20.31
CA GLU A 209 -8.65 24.28 20.62
C GLU A 209 -9.64 24.89 21.61
N TRP A 210 -10.91 24.90 21.21
CA TRP A 210 -12.02 25.50 21.96
C TRP A 210 -13.03 24.47 22.47
N SER A 211 -12.74 23.17 22.41
CA SER A 211 -13.63 22.11 22.92
C SER A 211 -15.09 22.20 22.39
N LYS A 212 -15.26 22.40 21.07
CA LYS A 212 -16.53 22.68 20.35
C LYS A 212 -17.15 24.08 20.55
N LEU A 213 -16.57 24.95 21.37
CA LEU A 213 -16.92 26.38 21.35
C LEU A 213 -16.41 27.02 20.06
N LEU A 214 -17.17 27.97 19.51
CA LEU A 214 -16.66 28.81 18.42
C LEU A 214 -15.60 29.78 18.94
N PRO A 215 -14.58 30.15 18.15
CA PRO A 215 -13.71 31.27 18.48
C PRO A 215 -14.52 32.58 18.61
N PRO A 216 -14.12 33.52 19.48
CA PRO A 216 -14.79 34.82 19.65
C PRO A 216 -14.97 35.57 18.31
N ASP A 217 -13.95 35.55 17.46
CA ASP A 217 -13.93 36.24 16.17
C ASP A 217 -14.96 35.70 15.17
N ARG A 218 -15.40 34.45 15.33
CA ARG A 218 -16.43 33.83 14.48
C ARG A 218 -17.85 34.03 15.02
N LEU A 219 -18.02 34.61 16.21
CA LEU A 219 -19.34 34.92 16.77
C LEU A 219 -19.98 36.14 16.08
N THR A 220 -19.17 37.05 15.54
CA THR A 220 -19.62 38.29 14.87
C THR A 220 -20.07 38.07 13.42
N LEU A 221 -19.62 36.97 12.79
CA LEU A 221 -19.85 36.67 11.36
C LEU A 221 -21.16 35.90 11.07
N TYR A 222 -21.97 35.59 12.09
CA TYR A 222 -23.20 34.81 11.92
C TYR A 222 -24.33 35.64 11.26
N LYS A 223 -24.44 35.52 9.93
CA LYS A 223 -25.51 36.14 9.11
C LYS A 223 -26.90 35.51 9.28
N THR A 224 -27.04 34.39 9.99
CA THR A 224 -28.26 33.56 10.01
C THR A 224 -29.07 33.69 11.31
N GLY A 225 -29.41 34.91 11.75
CA GLY A 225 -30.51 35.21 12.70
C GLY A 225 -30.52 34.59 14.12
N ARG A 226 -29.78 33.51 14.38
CA ARG A 226 -29.59 32.87 15.68
C ARG A 226 -28.42 33.55 16.38
N LYS A 227 -28.73 34.49 17.27
CA LYS A 227 -27.73 35.09 18.16
C LYS A 227 -27.01 33.95 18.91
N PRO A 228 -25.67 33.85 18.86
CA PRO A 228 -24.95 32.89 19.66
C PRO A 228 -25.27 33.15 21.14
N ASN A 229 -25.74 32.13 21.85
CA ASN A 229 -26.18 32.26 23.23
C ASN A 229 -24.97 32.50 24.14
N ARG A 230 -24.59 33.78 24.32
CA ARG A 230 -23.41 34.23 25.09
C ARG A 230 -23.42 33.69 26.52
N ARG A 231 -24.60 33.56 27.12
CA ARG A 231 -24.80 33.00 28.47
C ARG A 231 -24.41 31.52 28.53
N MET A 232 -24.82 30.72 27.54
CA MET A 232 -24.41 29.32 27.44
C MET A 232 -22.91 29.16 27.20
N ARG A 233 -22.27 30.10 26.48
CA ARG A 233 -20.81 30.10 26.32
C ARG A 233 -20.10 30.34 27.65
N GLN A 234 -20.53 31.33 28.44
CA GLN A 234 -19.94 31.62 29.76
C GLN A 234 -20.04 30.39 30.67
N LEU A 235 -21.24 29.82 30.79
CA LEU A 235 -21.47 28.59 31.55
C LEU A 235 -20.57 27.44 31.08
N TRP A 236 -20.36 27.28 29.77
CA TRP A 236 -19.53 26.20 29.22
C TRP A 236 -18.02 26.45 29.34
N THR A 237 -17.62 27.71 29.51
CA THR A 237 -16.24 28.11 29.77
C THR A 237 -15.89 27.90 31.24
N GLU A 238 -16.83 28.25 32.13
CA GLU A 238 -16.77 28.07 33.59
C GLU A 238 -16.95 26.60 34.02
N GLU A 239 -17.69 25.80 33.25
CA GLU A 239 -17.89 24.38 33.52
C GLU A 239 -16.67 23.57 33.05
N HIS A 240 -15.83 23.19 34.01
CA HIS A 240 -14.65 22.34 33.82
C HIS A 240 -14.98 20.83 33.95
N SER A 241 -16.16 20.41 33.51
CA SER A 241 -16.61 19.02 33.64
C SER A 241 -16.18 18.17 32.43
N TRP A 242 -16.18 16.84 32.60
CA TRP A 242 -16.01 15.89 31.50
C TRP A 242 -16.97 16.17 30.34
N ARG A 243 -18.20 16.62 30.64
CA ARG A 243 -19.25 16.90 29.66
C ARG A 243 -18.79 17.94 28.63
N THR A 244 -18.10 18.97 29.07
CA THR A 244 -17.68 20.11 28.24
C THR A 244 -16.35 19.84 27.55
N ARG A 245 -15.46 19.08 28.18
CA ARG A 245 -14.10 18.80 27.73
C ARG A 245 -13.94 17.46 26.95
N HIS A 246 -15.00 16.66 26.80
CA HIS A 246 -15.01 15.42 26.00
C HIS A 246 -14.39 15.50 24.59
N PRO A 247 -14.48 16.59 23.81
CA PRO A 247 -13.85 16.67 22.50
C PRO A 247 -12.32 16.62 22.58
N LEU A 248 -11.73 17.19 23.63
CA LEU A 248 -10.29 17.19 23.87
C LEU A 248 -9.81 15.82 24.36
N PHE A 249 -10.57 15.18 25.25
CA PHE A 249 -10.31 13.80 25.65
C PHE A 249 -10.34 12.86 24.45
N ASN A 250 -11.36 12.96 23.59
CA ASN A 250 -11.45 12.16 22.38
C ASN A 250 -10.31 12.45 21.40
N LEU A 251 -9.87 13.71 21.28
CA LEU A 251 -8.74 14.07 20.41
C LEU A 251 -7.45 13.37 20.88
N ARG A 252 -7.17 13.40 22.19
CA ARG A 252 -6.03 12.67 22.76
C ARG A 252 -6.17 11.16 22.56
N ILE A 253 -7.33 10.58 22.85
CA ILE A 253 -7.57 9.13 22.68
C ILE A 253 -7.46 8.70 21.21
N GLU A 254 -7.95 9.51 20.26
CA GLU A 254 -7.77 9.27 18.82
C GLU A 254 -6.29 9.25 18.43
N ALA A 255 -5.48 10.18 18.99
CA ALA A 255 -4.04 10.22 18.74
C ALA A 255 -3.31 9.02 19.35
N GLU A 256 -3.60 8.69 20.60
CA GLU A 256 -3.03 7.54 21.32
C GLU A 256 -3.33 6.21 20.59
N LEU A 257 -4.56 6.05 20.09
CA LEU A 257 -4.95 4.88 19.30
C LEU A 257 -4.15 4.76 18.00
N LEU A 258 -3.90 5.87 17.30
CA LEU A 258 -3.09 5.87 16.08
C LEU A 258 -1.63 5.54 16.36
N ILE A 259 -1.05 6.09 17.44
CA ILE A 259 0.30 5.76 17.89
C ILE A 259 0.39 4.26 18.24
N PHE A 260 -0.58 3.74 19.00
CA PHE A 260 -0.63 2.34 19.37
C PHE A 260 -0.66 1.41 18.15
N ILE A 261 -1.48 1.71 17.14
CA ILE A 261 -1.54 0.94 15.89
C ILE A 261 -0.23 1.04 15.12
N ALA A 262 0.42 2.21 15.08
CA ALA A 262 1.69 2.39 14.39
C ALA A 262 2.83 1.58 15.02
N GLN A 263 2.80 1.38 16.35
CA GLN A 263 3.84 0.65 17.08
C GLN A 263 3.59 -0.86 17.11
N THR A 264 2.36 -1.28 17.38
CA THR A 264 2.00 -2.70 17.52
C THR A 264 1.65 -3.39 16.20
N GLY A 265 1.25 -2.62 15.18
CA GLY A 265 0.72 -3.19 13.94
C GLY A 265 -0.67 -3.82 14.08
N MET A 266 -1.38 -3.63 15.21
CA MET A 266 -2.69 -4.25 15.45
C MET A 266 -3.82 -3.69 14.56
N ASN A 267 -4.90 -4.44 14.32
CA ASN A 267 -6.01 -3.96 13.47
C ASN A 267 -6.82 -2.93 14.24
N LEU A 268 -7.33 -1.90 13.56
CA LEU A 268 -8.20 -0.89 14.18
C LEU A 268 -9.38 -1.54 14.91
N ALA A 269 -10.00 -2.57 14.32
CA ALA A 269 -11.12 -3.27 14.94
C ALA A 269 -10.70 -3.98 16.24
N GLN A 270 -9.55 -4.65 16.23
CA GLN A 270 -8.98 -5.32 17.41
C GLN A 270 -8.58 -4.30 18.48
N ALA A 271 -7.83 -3.26 18.10
CA ALA A 271 -7.34 -2.22 19.00
C ALA A 271 -8.50 -1.45 19.68
N ASN A 272 -9.61 -1.22 18.97
CA ASN A 272 -10.80 -0.56 19.52
C ASN A 272 -11.59 -1.43 20.52
N GLN A 273 -11.49 -2.76 20.40
CA GLN A 273 -12.15 -3.72 21.29
C GLN A 273 -11.28 -4.12 22.48
N LEU A 274 -10.02 -3.68 22.54
CA LEU A 274 -9.14 -3.95 23.67
C LEU A 274 -9.75 -3.37 24.95
N THR A 275 -9.80 -4.21 25.99
CA THR A 275 -10.17 -3.81 27.35
C THR A 275 -8.94 -3.68 28.22
N VAL A 276 -9.03 -2.85 29.25
CA VAL A 276 -7.97 -2.69 30.24
C VAL A 276 -7.83 -4.01 31.00
N GLY A 277 -6.61 -4.50 31.13
CA GLY A 277 -6.29 -5.70 31.90
C GLY A 277 -4.92 -5.57 32.55
N LYS A 278 -4.52 -6.58 33.32
CA LYS A 278 -3.15 -6.67 33.85
C LYS A 278 -2.22 -7.01 32.68
N PHE A 279 -1.36 -6.07 32.33
CA PHE A 279 -0.30 -6.26 31.35
C PHE A 279 0.95 -6.76 32.07
N THR A 280 1.46 -7.93 31.69
CA THR A 280 2.78 -8.40 32.13
C THR A 280 3.79 -8.21 31.01
N TYR A 281 4.94 -7.65 31.37
CA TYR A 281 6.04 -7.42 30.45
C TYR A 281 7.03 -8.58 30.60
N GLN A 282 7.28 -9.31 29.52
CA GLN A 282 8.38 -10.27 29.44
C GLN A 282 9.48 -9.69 28.54
N SER A 283 10.72 -9.70 29.01
CA SER A 283 11.88 -9.28 28.22
C SER A 283 12.09 -10.24 27.05
N TYR A 284 12.22 -9.70 25.85
CA TYR A 284 12.60 -10.38 24.61
C TYR A 284 13.78 -9.63 23.98
N GLU A 285 14.57 -10.27 23.12
CA GLU A 285 15.93 -9.84 22.72
C GLU A 285 16.05 -8.37 22.26
N GLU A 286 14.99 -7.74 21.74
CA GLU A 286 14.96 -6.30 21.39
C GLU A 286 13.70 -5.54 21.88
N GLY A 287 12.98 -6.05 22.90
CA GLY A 287 11.77 -5.39 23.39
C GLY A 287 11.05 -6.09 24.54
N TYR A 288 9.80 -5.67 24.80
CA TYR A 288 8.93 -6.34 25.77
C TYR A 288 7.75 -6.99 25.07
N LYS A 289 7.57 -8.30 25.30
CA LYS A 289 6.33 -8.98 24.95
C LYS A 289 5.30 -8.64 26.03
N VAL A 290 4.23 -7.94 25.64
CA VAL A 290 3.13 -7.63 26.55
C VAL A 290 2.15 -8.79 26.48
N ARG A 291 2.14 -9.62 27.52
CA ARG A 291 1.14 -10.68 27.68
C ARG A 291 -0.04 -10.14 28.47
N ARG A 292 -1.23 -10.41 27.96
CA ARG A 292 -2.47 -10.16 28.69
C ARG A 292 -2.93 -11.46 29.32
N ILE A 293 -2.95 -11.52 30.65
CA ILE A 293 -3.47 -12.68 31.37
C ILE A 293 -4.99 -12.54 31.45
N TYR A 294 -5.74 -13.46 30.82
CA TYR A 294 -7.16 -13.68 31.13
C TYR A 294 -7.42 -15.14 31.46
N LYS A 295 -7.73 -15.44 32.72
CA LYS A 295 -8.27 -16.75 33.12
C LYS A 295 -9.79 -16.77 32.81
N ASN A 296 -10.17 -17.18 31.61
CA ASN A 296 -11.33 -18.06 31.30
C ASN A 296 -11.82 -17.93 29.85
N ARG A 297 -11.74 -19.09 29.15
CA ARG A 297 -12.47 -19.55 27.95
C ARG A 297 -12.10 -19.00 26.55
N ARG A 298 -11.49 -19.91 25.77
CA ARG A 298 -11.70 -20.26 24.34
C ARG A 298 -11.66 -19.21 23.20
N GLN A 299 -11.27 -17.96 23.41
CA GLN A 299 -10.82 -17.10 22.29
C GLN A 299 -9.51 -16.41 22.64
N GLY A 300 -8.54 -16.55 21.73
CA GLY A 300 -7.10 -16.50 22.00
C GLY A 300 -6.57 -15.23 22.67
N GLU A 301 -5.50 -15.42 23.43
CA GLU A 301 -4.67 -14.36 24.00
C GLU A 301 -4.21 -13.43 22.87
N VAL A 302 -4.60 -12.15 22.93
CA VAL A 302 -4.01 -11.14 22.05
C VAL A 302 -2.68 -10.72 22.66
N GLU A 303 -1.64 -11.50 22.38
CA GLU A 303 -0.25 -11.13 22.65
C GLU A 303 0.14 -10.02 21.65
N PHE A 304 0.57 -8.85 22.11
CA PHE A 304 1.19 -7.86 21.21
C PHE A 304 2.56 -7.47 21.73
N THR A 305 3.50 -7.28 20.82
CA THR A 305 4.88 -6.94 21.13
C THR A 305 5.08 -5.44 21.03
N VAL A 306 5.75 -4.86 22.03
CA VAL A 306 6.02 -3.43 22.13
C VAL A 306 7.51 -3.21 22.34
N TYR A 307 8.08 -2.24 21.61
CA TYR A 307 9.46 -1.79 21.83
C TYR A 307 9.62 -1.08 23.18
N SER A 308 10.83 -1.15 23.73
CA SER A 308 11.15 -0.59 25.05
C SER A 308 10.89 0.92 25.12
N GLU A 309 11.13 1.67 24.05
CA GLU A 309 10.89 3.11 23.99
C GLU A 309 9.40 3.46 24.02
N TYR A 310 8.57 2.68 23.31
CA TYR A 310 7.12 2.91 23.28
C TYR A 310 6.46 2.58 24.63
N ARG A 311 7.05 1.67 25.42
CA ARG A 311 6.54 1.32 26.75
C ARG A 311 6.38 2.55 27.65
N ILE A 312 7.36 3.45 27.67
CA ILE A 312 7.34 4.66 28.52
C ILE A 312 6.15 5.54 28.15
N HIS A 313 5.90 5.71 26.85
CA HIS A 313 4.74 6.45 26.34
C HIS A 313 3.42 5.75 26.70
N PHE A 314 3.35 4.43 26.55
CA PHE A 314 2.15 3.65 26.84
C PHE A 314 1.78 3.67 28.34
N GLU A 315 2.75 3.55 29.24
CA GLU A 315 2.53 3.68 30.68
C GLU A 315 2.07 5.09 31.06
N THR A 316 2.60 6.12 30.40
CA THR A 316 2.15 7.51 30.59
C THR A 316 0.68 7.68 30.19
N TYR A 317 0.27 7.06 29.07
CA TYR A 317 -1.13 7.03 28.65
C TYR A 317 -2.01 6.29 29.67
N LEU A 318 -1.59 5.13 30.19
CA LEU A 318 -2.36 4.39 31.18
C LEU A 318 -2.58 5.18 32.48
N LYS A 319 -1.55 5.88 32.96
CA LYS A 319 -1.65 6.79 34.13
C LYS A 319 -2.60 7.96 33.87
N TRP A 320 -2.51 8.57 32.69
CA TRP A 320 -3.43 9.64 32.29
C TRP A 320 -4.88 9.14 32.19
N ARG A 321 -5.07 7.95 31.61
CA ARG A 321 -6.37 7.31 31.44
C ARG A 321 -7.03 7.04 32.80
N SER A 322 -6.31 6.42 33.74
CA SER A 322 -6.85 6.16 35.08
C SER A 322 -7.27 7.46 35.76
N ALA A 323 -6.43 8.49 35.71
CA ALA A 323 -6.68 9.75 36.40
C ALA A 323 -7.85 10.59 35.84
N ILE A 324 -8.36 10.30 34.63
CA ILE A 324 -9.45 11.04 33.98
C ILE A 324 -10.75 10.22 33.90
N LEU A 325 -10.63 8.90 33.79
CA LEU A 325 -11.77 8.00 33.64
C LEU A 325 -12.20 7.33 34.95
N GLU A 326 -11.63 7.73 36.09
CA GLU A 326 -12.17 7.45 37.42
C GLU A 326 -13.63 7.95 37.50
N GLY A 327 -14.59 7.07 37.19
CA GLY A 327 -16.04 7.35 37.16
C GLY A 327 -16.77 7.05 35.84
N LEU A 328 -16.07 6.62 34.77
CA LEU A 328 -16.70 6.15 33.53
C LEU A 328 -16.71 4.61 33.48
N ASP A 329 -17.90 4.01 33.44
CA ASP A 329 -18.14 2.57 33.19
C ASP A 329 -17.77 2.16 31.75
N ASP A 330 -16.52 2.39 31.32
CA ASP A 330 -16.00 1.86 30.05
C ASP A 330 -14.67 1.12 30.30
N GLU A 331 -14.73 -0.20 30.18
CA GLU A 331 -13.58 -1.10 30.35
C GLU A 331 -12.59 -1.03 29.18
N ARG A 332 -12.89 -0.29 28.10
CA ARG A 332 -12.00 -0.22 26.93
C ARG A 332 -10.70 0.53 27.20
N LEU A 333 -9.64 0.09 26.53
CA LEU A 333 -8.34 0.74 26.54
C LEU A 333 -8.41 2.13 25.87
N PHE A 334 -9.20 2.28 24.80
CA PHE A 334 -9.39 3.55 24.08
C PHE A 334 -10.88 3.95 24.01
N PRO A 335 -11.45 4.49 25.10
CA PRO A 335 -12.87 4.80 25.16
C PRO A 335 -13.18 6.16 24.52
N LEU A 336 -13.84 6.17 23.36
CA LEU A 336 -14.33 7.39 22.73
C LEU A 336 -15.70 7.75 23.27
N THR A 337 -15.77 8.82 24.06
CA THR A 337 -16.96 9.15 24.84
C THR A 337 -17.67 10.40 24.30
N THR A 338 -18.99 10.45 24.38
CA THR A 338 -19.77 11.64 23.98
C THR A 338 -20.92 11.81 24.95
N PRO A 339 -21.12 13.01 25.55
CA PRO A 339 -22.22 13.25 26.47
C PRO A 339 -23.56 12.89 25.83
N GLY A 340 -24.35 12.07 26.51
CA GLY A 340 -25.67 11.62 26.05
C GLY A 340 -25.65 10.55 24.95
N ARG A 341 -24.53 10.33 24.24
CA ARG A 341 -24.42 9.34 23.16
C ARG A 341 -23.43 8.24 23.53
N ARG A 342 -23.95 7.09 23.95
CA ARG A 342 -23.16 5.84 24.01
C ARG A 342 -23.08 5.25 22.60
N ARG A 343 -21.89 5.25 22.00
CA ARG A 343 -21.66 4.54 20.73
C ARG A 343 -21.84 3.05 20.97
N ALA A 344 -22.36 2.34 19.96
CA ALA A 344 -22.43 0.89 20.00
C ALA A 344 -21.02 0.31 20.25
N PRO A 345 -20.88 -0.77 21.05
CA PRO A 345 -19.57 -1.29 21.40
C PRO A 345 -18.66 -1.63 20.23
N ASP A 346 -19.26 -2.04 19.11
CA ASP A 346 -18.53 -2.48 17.92
C ASP A 346 -18.34 -1.39 16.85
N ALA A 347 -18.77 -0.16 17.10
CA ALA A 347 -18.65 0.91 16.13
C ALA A 347 -17.18 1.35 15.98
N SER A 348 -16.65 1.28 14.75
CA SER A 348 -15.28 1.70 14.48
C SER A 348 -15.09 3.22 14.71
N PRO A 349 -13.95 3.64 15.29
CA PRO A 349 -13.61 5.04 15.46
C PRO A 349 -13.61 5.80 14.13
N HIS A 350 -14.16 7.02 14.14
CA HIS A 350 -14.01 7.93 13.02
C HIS A 350 -13.01 9.03 13.39
N PHE A 351 -11.87 9.08 12.69
CA PHE A 351 -10.77 10.03 12.92
C PHE A 351 -11.01 11.41 12.27
N ALA A 352 -12.25 11.89 12.24
CA ALA A 352 -12.55 13.21 11.64
C ALA A 352 -11.90 14.34 12.41
N SER A 353 -11.74 14.20 13.73
CA SER A 353 -11.14 15.23 14.58
C SER A 353 -9.68 15.41 14.17
N ILE A 354 -8.88 14.33 14.20
CA ILE A 354 -7.48 14.33 13.77
C ILE A 354 -7.34 14.80 12.33
N ARG A 355 -8.14 14.28 11.38
CA ARG A 355 -8.04 14.68 9.96
C ARG A 355 -8.19 16.19 9.76
N LYS A 356 -9.13 16.83 10.48
CA LYS A 356 -9.30 18.29 10.41
C LYS A 356 -8.09 19.05 10.95
N ARG A 357 -7.46 18.57 12.04
CA ARG A 357 -6.28 19.24 12.60
C ARG A 357 -5.04 19.02 11.76
N CYS A 358 -4.88 17.84 11.15
CA CYS A 358 -3.84 17.59 10.16
C CYS A 358 -3.93 18.59 9.00
N GLN A 359 -5.13 18.85 8.47
CA GLN A 359 -5.34 19.86 7.43
C GLN A 359 -4.96 21.28 7.88
N LEU A 360 -5.30 21.66 9.12
CA LEU A 360 -4.93 22.97 9.68
C LEU A 360 -3.43 23.14 9.90
N ALA A 361 -2.74 22.06 10.26
CA ALA A 361 -1.30 22.06 10.51
C ALA A 361 -0.45 21.72 9.27
N GLY A 362 -1.04 21.62 8.08
CA GLY A 362 -0.32 21.26 6.85
C GLY A 362 0.25 19.83 6.84
N VAL A 363 -0.16 18.96 7.77
CA VAL A 363 0.30 17.58 7.88
C VAL A 363 -0.61 16.66 7.06
N THR A 364 -0.02 15.78 6.24
CA THR A 364 -0.81 14.80 5.48
C THR A 364 -1.27 13.67 6.39
N TYR A 365 -2.59 13.45 6.43
CA TYR A 365 -3.19 12.39 7.24
C TYR A 365 -2.95 11.00 6.63
N VAL A 366 -2.37 10.11 7.44
CA VAL A 366 -2.17 8.69 7.13
C VAL A 366 -3.11 7.85 7.98
N GLY A 367 -3.95 7.03 7.35
CA GLY A 367 -4.93 6.21 8.08
C GLY A 367 -4.32 4.98 8.76
N PRO A 368 -5.06 4.31 9.66
CA PRO A 368 -4.58 3.11 10.38
C PRO A 368 -4.05 2.00 9.46
N ARG A 369 -4.74 1.76 8.33
CA ARG A 369 -4.33 0.75 7.35
C ARG A 369 -2.99 1.09 6.70
N ASP A 370 -2.77 2.36 6.38
CA ASP A 370 -1.56 2.81 5.72
C ASP A 370 -0.40 2.89 6.73
N LEU A 371 -0.65 3.29 7.98
CA LEU A 371 0.34 3.23 9.06
C LEU A 371 0.89 1.80 9.27
N ARG A 372 0.01 0.81 9.32
CA ARG A 372 0.41 -0.61 9.40
C ARG A 372 1.25 -1.04 8.21
N LYS A 373 0.88 -0.62 7.00
CA LYS A 373 1.66 -0.90 5.78
C LYS A 373 3.03 -0.26 5.81
N THR A 374 3.12 1.00 6.24
CA THR A 374 4.40 1.68 6.36
C THR A 374 5.30 0.99 7.39
N ARG A 375 4.76 0.59 8.55
CA ARG A 375 5.49 -0.21 9.56
C ARG A 375 6.00 -1.52 8.99
N ALA A 376 5.14 -2.32 8.36
CA ALA A 376 5.51 -3.61 7.79
C ALA A 376 6.62 -3.48 6.73
N ASN A 377 6.52 -2.49 5.85
CA ASN A 377 7.55 -2.21 4.86
C ASN A 377 8.86 -1.69 5.48
N TRP A 378 8.78 -0.90 6.56
CA TRP A 378 9.97 -0.43 7.27
C TRP A 378 10.71 -1.59 7.96
N LEU A 379 9.98 -2.49 8.63
CA LEU A 379 10.56 -3.70 9.25
C LEU A 379 11.21 -4.61 8.21
N PHE A 380 10.50 -4.87 7.11
CA PHE A 380 11.02 -5.69 6.02
C PHE A 380 12.35 -5.14 5.48
N ARG A 381 12.47 -3.82 5.31
CA ARG A 381 13.70 -3.16 4.85
C ARG A 381 14.86 -3.27 5.84
N LYS A 382 14.57 -3.42 7.14
CA LYS A 382 15.60 -3.51 8.19
C LYS A 382 16.07 -4.94 8.42
N LEU A 383 15.15 -5.90 8.39
CA LEU A 383 15.42 -7.29 8.74
C LEU A 383 15.71 -8.17 7.54
N ALA A 384 15.25 -7.82 6.33
CA ALA A 384 15.35 -8.62 5.10
C ALA A 384 14.81 -10.06 5.19
N ASP A 385 14.20 -10.45 6.32
CA ASP A 385 13.56 -11.75 6.56
C ASP A 385 12.03 -11.60 6.59
N THR A 386 11.36 -12.38 5.75
CA THR A 386 9.91 -12.43 5.65
C THR A 386 9.25 -13.05 6.87
N SER A 387 9.86 -14.08 7.47
CA SER A 387 9.28 -14.87 8.55
C SER A 387 9.19 -14.07 9.85
N VAL A 388 10.31 -13.46 10.25
CA VAL A 388 10.39 -12.56 11.42
C VAL A 388 9.48 -11.35 11.23
N THR A 389 9.46 -10.76 10.04
CA THR A 389 8.57 -9.61 9.76
C THR A 389 7.08 -10.00 9.82
N ALA A 390 6.72 -11.21 9.39
CA ALA A 390 5.35 -11.70 9.43
C ALA A 390 4.89 -11.96 10.89
N GLU A 391 5.74 -12.60 11.69
CA GLU A 391 5.51 -12.82 13.12
C GLU A 391 5.30 -11.49 13.87
N MET A 392 6.19 -10.52 13.65
CA MET A 392 6.11 -9.19 14.26
C MET A 392 4.89 -8.36 13.82
N ASN A 393 4.26 -8.71 12.69
CA ASN A 393 3.03 -8.07 12.19
C ASN A 393 1.76 -8.90 12.44
N GLN A 394 1.86 -10.04 13.14
CA GLN A 394 0.77 -10.99 13.39
C GLN A 394 0.07 -11.41 12.08
N HIS A 395 0.85 -11.66 11.05
CA HIS A 395 0.37 -12.05 9.73
C HIS A 395 0.96 -13.38 9.31
N GLU A 396 0.21 -14.12 8.49
CA GLU A 396 0.79 -15.19 7.68
C GLU A 396 1.66 -14.59 6.57
N ASP A 397 2.78 -15.25 6.24
CA ASP A 397 3.75 -14.82 5.23
C ASP A 397 3.10 -14.44 3.89
N ARG A 398 2.12 -15.24 3.46
CA ARG A 398 1.39 -15.00 2.21
C ARG A 398 0.63 -13.67 2.23
N THR A 399 0.02 -13.32 3.37
CA THR A 399 -0.72 -12.07 3.52
C THR A 399 0.22 -10.88 3.54
N LEU A 400 1.40 -11.02 4.16
CA LEU A 400 2.46 -10.01 4.17
C LEU A 400 2.93 -9.71 2.74
N LEU A 401 3.29 -10.74 1.96
CA LEU A 401 3.75 -10.61 0.58
C LEU A 401 2.70 -10.00 -0.35
N GLN A 402 1.43 -10.39 -0.23
CA GLN A 402 0.37 -9.93 -1.14
C GLN A 402 -0.17 -8.52 -0.83
N ASN A 403 -0.30 -8.18 0.46
CA ASN A 403 -1.09 -7.01 0.87
C ASN A 403 -0.26 -5.88 1.49
N TYR A 404 0.93 -6.19 1.98
CA TYR A 404 1.76 -5.28 2.77
C TYR A 404 3.08 -4.94 2.10
N ILE A 405 3.81 -5.93 1.60
CA ILE A 405 5.09 -5.71 0.92
C ILE A 405 4.82 -5.02 -0.43
N ARG A 406 5.44 -3.85 -0.60
CA ARG A 406 5.56 -3.23 -1.90
C ARG A 406 6.96 -3.50 -2.45
N PRO A 407 7.09 -4.08 -3.65
CA PRO A 407 8.39 -4.23 -4.28
C PRO A 407 9.03 -2.86 -4.46
N ASN A 408 10.23 -2.66 -3.91
CA ASN A 408 11.05 -1.51 -4.26
C ASN A 408 11.84 -1.88 -5.52
N HIS A 409 11.64 -1.15 -6.62
CA HIS A 409 12.34 -1.41 -7.87
C HIS A 409 13.86 -1.43 -7.73
N GLN A 410 14.43 -0.61 -6.84
CA GLN A 410 15.88 -0.58 -6.64
C GLN A 410 16.38 -1.85 -5.94
N ILE A 411 15.64 -2.32 -4.93
CA ILE A 411 15.97 -3.56 -4.22
C ILE A 411 15.74 -4.74 -5.16
N ALA A 412 14.63 -4.77 -5.89
CA ALA A 412 14.36 -5.82 -6.87
C ALA A 412 15.38 -5.83 -8.01
N ALA A 413 15.80 -4.67 -8.53
CA ALA A 413 16.84 -4.59 -9.54
C ALA A 413 18.18 -5.10 -8.99
N PHE A 414 18.52 -4.77 -7.75
CA PHE A 414 19.72 -5.28 -7.09
C PHE A 414 19.64 -6.79 -6.85
N GLU A 415 18.51 -7.30 -6.37
CA GLU A 415 18.28 -8.73 -6.14
C GLU A 415 18.31 -9.53 -7.44
N VAL A 416 17.68 -9.02 -8.50
CA VAL A 416 17.74 -9.60 -9.85
C VAL A 416 19.16 -9.55 -10.40
N SER A 417 19.87 -8.42 -10.26
CA SER A 417 21.26 -8.31 -10.72
C SER A 417 22.15 -9.31 -9.99
N ARG A 418 22.06 -9.39 -8.65
CA ARG A 418 22.80 -10.37 -7.84
C ARG A 418 22.44 -11.81 -8.19
N PHE A 419 21.16 -12.09 -8.47
CA PHE A 419 20.73 -13.40 -8.90
C PHE A 419 21.30 -13.77 -10.27
N MET A 420 21.28 -12.83 -11.24
CA MET A 420 21.86 -13.04 -12.57
C MET A 420 23.38 -13.19 -12.49
N GLU A 421 24.07 -12.37 -11.69
CA GLU A 421 25.51 -12.49 -11.42
C GLU A 421 25.87 -13.86 -10.81
N ALA A 422 25.01 -14.41 -9.95
CA ALA A 422 25.20 -15.72 -9.35
C ALA A 422 24.82 -16.89 -10.29
N SER A 423 23.97 -16.65 -11.28
CA SER A 423 23.34 -17.69 -12.10
C SER A 423 23.86 -17.76 -13.55
N ASP A 424 24.60 -16.77 -14.03
CA ASP A 424 25.14 -16.75 -15.40
C ASP A 424 26.52 -17.46 -15.47
N PRO A 425 26.63 -18.62 -16.13
CA PRO A 425 27.90 -19.32 -16.33
C PRO A 425 28.78 -18.69 -17.42
N THR A 426 28.28 -17.75 -18.22
CA THR A 426 29.00 -17.13 -19.35
C THR A 426 29.41 -15.70 -19.05
N ARG A 427 30.66 -15.51 -18.60
CA ARG A 427 31.21 -14.16 -18.39
C ARG A 427 31.67 -13.57 -19.72
N LYS A 428 31.14 -12.39 -20.09
CA LYS A 428 31.59 -11.62 -21.27
C LYS A 428 33.05 -11.21 -21.07
N ALA A 429 33.92 -11.49 -22.04
CA ALA A 429 35.31 -11.06 -22.02
C ALA A 429 35.42 -9.56 -22.41
N ALA A 430 36.50 -8.88 -21.98
CA ALA A 430 36.79 -7.51 -22.39
C ALA A 430 37.29 -7.42 -23.84
N ALA A 431 37.89 -8.50 -24.35
CA ALA A 431 38.14 -8.72 -25.77
C ALA A 431 36.97 -9.47 -26.42
N PRO A 432 36.84 -9.45 -27.76
CA PRO A 432 35.89 -10.31 -28.47
C PRO A 432 36.03 -11.76 -28.04
N GLY A 433 34.94 -12.45 -27.71
CA GLY A 433 34.93 -13.85 -27.25
C GLY A 433 34.40 -14.04 -25.83
N PHE A 434 34.70 -15.21 -25.25
CA PHE A 434 34.21 -15.61 -23.92
C PHE A 434 35.34 -15.78 -22.90
N CYS A 435 34.96 -15.70 -21.62
CA CYS A 435 35.88 -15.85 -20.50
C CYS A 435 35.47 -17.05 -19.62
N VAL A 436 36.45 -17.90 -19.29
CA VAL A 436 36.25 -19.04 -18.38
C VAL A 436 36.40 -18.62 -16.90
N SER A 437 37.26 -17.64 -16.59
CA SER A 437 37.48 -17.12 -15.24
C SER A 437 37.93 -15.66 -15.26
N ALA A 438 37.38 -14.83 -14.36
CA ALA A 438 37.68 -13.40 -14.25
C ALA A 438 38.98 -13.09 -13.48
N SER A 439 39.90 -14.04 -13.42
CA SER A 439 41.22 -13.93 -12.80
C SER A 439 42.28 -13.87 -13.92
N PRO A 440 42.80 -12.69 -14.29
CA PRO A 440 43.70 -12.57 -15.43
C PRO A 440 45.01 -13.33 -15.16
N LEU A 441 45.37 -14.23 -16.08
CA LEU A 441 46.58 -15.04 -16.00
C LEU A 441 47.34 -14.96 -17.32
N ALA A 442 48.61 -14.54 -17.25
CA ALA A 442 49.43 -14.34 -18.44
C ALA A 442 49.68 -15.66 -19.18
N THR A 443 49.62 -15.60 -20.51
CA THR A 443 49.98 -16.74 -21.36
C THR A 443 51.51 -16.91 -21.39
N GLN A 444 51.98 -18.15 -21.41
CA GLN A 444 53.43 -18.48 -21.39
C GLN A 444 54.22 -17.93 -22.60
N THR A 445 53.54 -17.50 -23.66
CA THR A 445 54.11 -16.97 -24.90
C THR A 445 54.21 -15.44 -24.95
N ALA A 446 53.80 -14.73 -23.89
CA ALA A 446 53.85 -13.27 -23.86
C ALA A 446 55.29 -12.74 -23.74
N LYS A 447 55.70 -11.85 -24.65
CA LYS A 447 56.97 -11.10 -24.57
C LYS A 447 56.87 -10.00 -23.53
N SER A 448 58.01 -9.50 -23.04
CA SER A 448 58.08 -8.38 -22.07
C SER A 448 57.42 -7.08 -22.54
N THR A 449 57.26 -6.89 -23.85
CA THR A 449 56.59 -5.75 -24.49
C THR A 449 55.09 -5.96 -24.73
N SER A 450 54.54 -7.12 -24.36
CA SER A 450 53.12 -7.43 -24.50
C SER A 450 52.30 -6.74 -23.41
N PRO A 451 51.07 -6.30 -23.69
CA PRO A 451 50.14 -5.84 -22.66
C PRO A 451 49.98 -6.84 -21.52
N ASN A 452 50.04 -6.36 -20.28
CA ASN A 452 49.74 -7.19 -19.12
C ASN A 452 48.28 -7.66 -19.16
N PRO A 453 47.99 -8.91 -18.76
CA PRO A 453 46.64 -9.43 -18.80
C PRO A 453 45.75 -8.69 -17.80
N ASP A 454 44.63 -8.17 -18.27
CA ASP A 454 43.62 -7.51 -17.45
C ASP A 454 42.20 -7.86 -17.92
N CYS A 455 41.22 -7.64 -17.03
CA CYS A 455 39.80 -7.84 -17.33
C CYS A 455 39.12 -6.54 -17.78
N VAL A 456 39.90 -5.48 -18.06
CA VAL A 456 39.40 -4.14 -18.38
C VAL A 456 39.73 -3.80 -19.84
N SER A 457 40.98 -3.96 -20.26
CA SER A 457 41.38 -3.66 -21.63
C SER A 457 41.18 -4.85 -22.58
N PRO A 458 40.67 -4.61 -23.81
CA PRO A 458 40.61 -5.64 -24.84
C PRO A 458 41.99 -6.19 -25.20
N ALA A 459 43.03 -5.35 -25.15
CA ALA A 459 44.41 -5.74 -25.46
C ALA A 459 44.96 -6.73 -24.43
N GLY A 460 44.79 -6.47 -23.13
CA GLY A 460 45.26 -7.37 -22.06
C GLY A 460 44.45 -8.65 -21.98
N CYS A 461 43.15 -8.61 -22.26
CA CYS A 461 42.30 -9.80 -22.28
C CYS A 461 42.75 -10.84 -23.32
N LEU A 462 43.29 -10.41 -24.48
CA LEU A 462 43.86 -11.30 -25.51
C LEU A 462 45.14 -12.04 -25.07
N PHE A 463 45.82 -11.62 -23.99
CA PHE A 463 47.00 -12.32 -23.46
C PHE A 463 46.66 -13.18 -22.23
N CYS A 464 45.37 -13.35 -21.91
CA CYS A 464 44.88 -14.17 -20.81
C CYS A 464 44.62 -15.63 -21.23
N VAL A 465 45.05 -16.60 -20.41
CA VAL A 465 44.82 -18.05 -20.61
C VAL A 465 43.33 -18.41 -20.59
N HIS A 466 42.50 -17.63 -19.90
CA HIS A 466 41.07 -17.88 -19.75
C HIS A 466 40.20 -17.34 -20.89
N HIS A 467 40.80 -16.65 -21.86
CA HIS A 467 40.11 -16.15 -23.05
C HIS A 467 39.84 -17.31 -24.02
N ARG A 468 38.63 -17.36 -24.58
CA ARG A 468 38.20 -18.36 -25.56
C ARG A 468 37.63 -17.68 -26.80
N ASP A 469 38.17 -18.08 -27.95
CA ASP A 469 37.65 -17.70 -29.26
C ASP A 469 36.43 -18.54 -29.63
N VAL A 470 35.50 -17.94 -30.38
CA VAL A 470 34.26 -18.56 -30.83
C VAL A 470 34.27 -18.62 -32.35
N ASN A 471 33.86 -19.76 -32.91
CA ASN A 471 33.77 -19.91 -34.36
C ASN A 471 32.46 -19.30 -34.90
N THR A 472 32.34 -17.97 -34.86
CA THR A 472 31.23 -17.22 -35.46
C THR A 472 31.76 -16.08 -36.31
N LEU A 473 31.02 -15.72 -37.37
CA LEU A 473 31.37 -14.57 -38.22
C LEU A 473 31.51 -13.27 -37.41
N ASP A 474 30.60 -13.04 -36.49
CA ASP A 474 30.57 -11.86 -35.61
C ASP A 474 31.87 -11.72 -34.79
N HIS A 475 32.34 -12.82 -34.20
CA HIS A 475 33.60 -12.85 -33.44
C HIS A 475 34.81 -12.54 -34.33
N PHE A 476 34.91 -13.16 -35.51
CA PHE A 476 36.02 -12.91 -36.42
C PHE A 476 35.98 -11.51 -37.04
N TRP A 477 34.79 -10.97 -37.28
CA TRP A 477 34.60 -9.59 -37.74
C TRP A 477 35.06 -8.58 -36.68
N SER A 478 34.72 -8.82 -35.42
CA SER A 478 35.20 -8.01 -34.30
C SER A 478 36.73 -8.09 -34.14
N LEU A 479 37.33 -9.30 -34.23
CA LEU A 479 38.80 -9.47 -34.21
C LEU A 479 39.51 -8.79 -35.40
N ALA A 480 38.97 -8.92 -36.61
CA ALA A 480 39.53 -8.29 -37.81
C ALA A 480 39.46 -6.75 -37.75
N SER A 481 38.34 -6.22 -37.26
CA SER A 481 38.17 -4.78 -37.03
C SER A 481 39.13 -4.26 -35.95
N TYR A 482 39.30 -5.00 -34.86
CA TYR A 482 40.23 -4.64 -33.79
C TYR A 482 41.71 -4.69 -34.25
N ARG A 483 42.07 -5.68 -35.08
CA ARG A 483 43.39 -5.73 -35.72
C ARG A 483 43.65 -4.49 -36.58
N TYR A 484 42.64 -4.06 -37.35
CA TYR A 484 42.73 -2.86 -38.16
C TYR A 484 42.91 -1.60 -37.31
N CYS A 485 42.11 -1.44 -36.25
CA CYS A 485 42.25 -0.36 -35.26
C CYS A 485 43.69 -0.25 -34.73
N LYS A 486 44.30 -1.38 -34.35
CA LYS A 486 45.70 -1.41 -33.88
C LYS A 486 46.73 -1.11 -34.97
N SER A 487 46.44 -1.43 -36.22
CA SER A 487 47.31 -1.05 -37.35
C SER A 487 47.31 0.45 -37.60
N VAL A 488 46.16 1.11 -37.46
CA VAL A 488 46.04 2.57 -37.54
C VAL A 488 46.77 3.23 -36.37
N GLU A 489 46.59 2.73 -35.14
CA GLU A 489 47.33 3.19 -33.96
C GLU A 489 48.86 3.09 -34.15
N LEU A 490 49.35 1.97 -34.68
CA LEU A 490 50.78 1.77 -34.96
C LEU A 490 51.29 2.72 -36.04
N SER A 491 50.51 2.96 -37.11
CA SER A 491 50.90 3.87 -38.19
C SER A 491 51.09 5.32 -37.71
N ARG A 492 50.35 5.73 -36.67
CA ARG A 492 50.42 7.07 -36.07
C ARG A 492 51.59 7.24 -35.08
N ALA A 493 52.17 6.15 -34.58
CA ALA A 493 53.25 6.18 -33.59
C ALA A 493 54.63 6.53 -34.18
N GLY A 494 54.78 6.55 -35.52
CA GLY A 494 56.00 6.97 -36.22
C GLY A 494 57.10 5.89 -36.35
N ASN A 495 57.99 6.06 -37.34
CA ASN A 495 58.96 5.04 -37.80
C ASN A 495 60.01 4.56 -36.77
N SER A 496 60.19 5.26 -35.64
CA SER A 496 61.22 4.94 -34.65
C SER A 496 60.83 3.89 -33.61
N ALA A 497 59.57 3.45 -33.55
CA ALA A 497 59.05 2.56 -32.50
C ALA A 497 58.53 1.19 -33.01
N PHE A 498 58.76 0.85 -34.29
CA PHE A 498 58.10 -0.30 -34.92
C PHE A 498 58.43 -1.67 -34.33
N LYS A 499 59.62 -1.87 -33.74
CA LYS A 499 60.13 -3.23 -33.43
C LYS A 499 59.78 -3.78 -32.04
N ASP A 500 59.11 -3.00 -31.19
CA ASP A 500 58.77 -3.38 -29.80
C ASP A 500 57.48 -2.72 -29.28
N HIS A 501 56.60 -2.26 -30.18
CA HIS A 501 55.38 -1.55 -29.78
C HIS A 501 54.29 -2.53 -29.28
N PRO A 502 53.58 -2.23 -28.16
CA PRO A 502 52.52 -3.10 -27.65
C PRO A 502 51.40 -3.40 -28.67
N ALA A 503 51.07 -2.44 -29.53
CA ALA A 503 50.08 -2.64 -30.60
C ALA A 503 50.53 -3.68 -31.65
N GLU A 504 51.83 -3.79 -31.93
CA GLU A 504 52.37 -4.81 -32.83
C GLU A 504 52.18 -6.22 -32.23
N GLN A 505 52.43 -6.38 -30.93
CA GLN A 505 52.21 -7.66 -30.24
C GLN A 505 50.74 -8.08 -30.28
N VAL A 506 49.81 -7.12 -30.15
CA VAL A 506 48.37 -7.37 -30.27
C VAL A 506 48.01 -7.82 -31.70
N ILE A 507 48.54 -7.16 -32.74
CA ILE A 507 48.31 -7.55 -34.14
C ILE A 507 48.81 -8.97 -34.40
N LEU A 508 50.04 -9.28 -33.96
CA LEU A 508 50.63 -10.61 -34.12
C LEU A 508 49.83 -11.69 -33.38
N ALA A 509 49.32 -11.39 -32.17
CA ALA A 509 48.49 -12.31 -31.42
C ALA A 509 47.16 -12.60 -32.13
N ILE A 510 46.51 -11.57 -32.70
CA ILE A 510 45.27 -11.75 -33.49
C ILE A 510 45.55 -12.54 -34.76
N ASP A 511 46.63 -12.23 -35.49
CA ASP A 511 47.01 -12.96 -36.70
C ASP A 511 47.30 -14.44 -36.42
N ALA A 512 48.00 -14.73 -35.32
CA ALA A 512 48.26 -16.11 -34.90
C ALA A 512 46.95 -16.87 -34.60
N ARG A 513 45.98 -16.22 -33.94
CA ARG A 513 44.66 -16.81 -33.64
C ARG A 513 43.83 -17.06 -34.89
N LEU A 514 43.77 -16.09 -35.81
CA LEU A 514 43.07 -16.23 -37.09
C LEU A 514 43.71 -17.32 -37.95
N LEU A 515 45.06 -17.41 -37.98
CA LEU A 515 45.77 -18.47 -38.67
C LEU A 515 45.48 -19.85 -38.06
N ALA A 516 45.50 -19.97 -36.73
CA ALA A 516 45.17 -21.21 -36.04
C ALA A 516 43.73 -21.67 -36.36
N ALA A 517 42.76 -20.76 -36.29
CA ALA A 517 41.35 -21.04 -36.61
C ALA A 517 41.15 -21.42 -38.10
N SER A 518 41.88 -20.78 -39.02
CA SER A 518 41.80 -21.10 -40.46
C SER A 518 42.32 -22.49 -40.84
N ARG A 519 43.22 -23.05 -40.02
CA ARG A 519 43.82 -24.39 -40.20
C ARG A 519 42.97 -25.48 -39.58
N SER A 520 42.19 -25.19 -38.55
CA SER A 520 41.39 -26.18 -37.83
C SER A 520 40.07 -26.51 -38.52
N GLU A 521 39.41 -25.54 -39.18
CA GLU A 521 38.04 -25.75 -39.68
C GLU A 521 37.75 -24.93 -40.95
N ASP A 522 37.04 -25.53 -41.91
CA ASP A 522 36.69 -24.89 -43.19
C ASP A 522 35.67 -23.75 -43.01
N LEU A 523 34.71 -23.90 -42.08
CA LEU A 523 33.73 -22.85 -41.77
C LEU A 523 34.39 -21.60 -41.17
N ALA A 524 35.39 -21.80 -40.30
CA ALA A 524 36.17 -20.70 -39.75
C ALA A 524 36.92 -19.95 -40.85
N ARG A 525 37.48 -20.66 -41.83
CA ARG A 525 38.18 -20.06 -42.98
C ARG A 525 37.26 -19.17 -43.81
N LEU A 526 36.02 -19.63 -44.07
CA LEU A 526 35.02 -18.85 -44.80
C LEU A 526 34.62 -17.59 -44.03
N ASN A 527 34.32 -17.72 -42.74
CA ASN A 527 33.98 -16.58 -41.88
C ASN A 527 35.12 -15.57 -41.74
N ILE A 528 36.37 -16.02 -41.63
CA ILE A 528 37.55 -15.13 -41.56
C ILE A 528 37.75 -14.39 -42.89
N THR A 529 37.49 -15.05 -44.02
CA THR A 529 37.60 -14.43 -45.34
C THR A 529 36.56 -13.33 -45.49
N GLU A 530 35.31 -13.62 -45.15
CA GLU A 530 34.21 -12.65 -45.14
C GLU A 530 34.49 -11.46 -44.20
N ALA A 531 34.96 -11.74 -42.97
CA ALA A 531 35.33 -10.72 -42.00
C ALA A 531 36.44 -9.77 -42.52
N LYS A 532 37.43 -10.30 -43.25
CA LYS A 532 38.48 -9.48 -43.87
C LYS A 532 37.97 -8.65 -45.05
N LEU A 533 37.04 -9.20 -45.85
CA LEU A 533 36.39 -8.46 -46.94
C LEU A 533 35.58 -7.27 -46.40
N LYS A 534 34.77 -7.49 -45.36
CA LYS A 534 34.02 -6.42 -44.68
C LYS A 534 34.92 -5.27 -44.22
N VAL A 535 36.03 -5.59 -43.56
CA VAL A 535 37.00 -4.57 -43.12
C VAL A 535 37.67 -3.86 -44.30
N ALA A 536 37.92 -4.55 -45.42
CA ALA A 536 38.46 -3.93 -46.64
C ALA A 536 37.45 -3.00 -47.33
N GLU A 537 36.16 -3.26 -47.18
CA GLU A 537 35.04 -2.41 -47.63
C GLU A 537 34.73 -1.25 -46.66
N ALA A 538 35.53 -1.08 -45.59
CA ALA A 538 35.29 -0.14 -44.49
C ALA A 538 34.00 -0.41 -43.68
N ASP A 539 33.44 -1.62 -43.77
CA ASP A 539 32.36 -2.11 -42.90
C ASP A 539 32.97 -2.69 -41.61
N TYR A 540 33.26 -1.80 -40.64
CA TYR A 540 33.84 -2.19 -39.35
C TYR A 540 32.77 -2.66 -38.36
N HIS A 541 33.15 -3.60 -37.48
CA HIS A 541 32.26 -4.08 -36.43
C HIS A 541 31.79 -2.92 -35.52
N PRO A 542 30.50 -2.85 -35.14
CA PRO A 542 29.94 -1.72 -34.39
C PRO A 542 30.73 -1.35 -33.13
N GLU A 543 31.25 -2.34 -32.39
CA GLU A 543 32.05 -2.11 -31.17
C GLU A 543 33.36 -1.32 -31.41
N TRP A 544 33.91 -1.33 -32.64
CA TRP A 544 35.19 -0.68 -32.97
C TRP A 544 35.06 0.45 -33.99
N SER A 545 33.94 0.51 -34.71
CA SER A 545 33.67 1.50 -35.77
C SER A 545 33.94 2.95 -35.32
N ASP A 546 33.37 3.37 -34.19
CA ASP A 546 33.55 4.73 -33.64
C ASP A 546 35.01 5.05 -33.31
N LEU A 547 35.74 4.07 -32.77
CA LEU A 547 37.16 4.23 -32.40
C LEU A 547 38.05 4.31 -33.64
N ILE A 548 37.78 3.49 -34.66
CA ILE A 548 38.51 3.49 -35.93
C ILE A 548 38.29 4.83 -36.65
N ASN A 549 37.03 5.28 -36.77
CA ASN A 549 36.70 6.55 -37.39
C ASN A 549 37.37 7.75 -36.68
N LEU A 550 37.45 7.70 -35.35
CA LEU A 550 38.18 8.70 -34.56
C LEU A 550 39.70 8.67 -34.83
N LEU A 551 40.28 7.48 -34.95
CA LEU A 551 41.70 7.30 -35.25
C LEU A 551 42.05 7.65 -36.71
N GLU A 552 41.12 7.57 -37.63
CA GLU A 552 41.29 8.01 -39.02
C GLU A 552 41.03 9.50 -39.22
N GLY A 553 40.40 10.16 -38.22
CA GLY A 553 40.06 11.58 -38.29
C GLY A 553 38.82 11.87 -39.15
N GLN A 554 37.91 10.92 -39.28
CA GLN A 554 36.67 11.05 -40.09
C GLN A 554 35.49 11.73 -39.36
N TYR A 555 35.74 12.44 -38.25
CA TYR A 555 34.73 13.27 -37.62
C TYR A 555 34.80 14.70 -38.19
N GLU A 556 33.90 15.03 -39.11
CA GLU A 556 33.40 16.42 -39.29
C GLU A 556 32.21 16.67 -38.38
#